data_AF-A0A381ZQK8-F1
#
_entry.id   AF-A0A381ZQK8-F1
#
_cell.length_a   1.000
_cell.length_b   1.000
_cell.length_c   1.000
_cell.angle_alpha   90.00
_cell.angle_beta   90.00
_cell.angle_gamma   90.00
#
_symmetry.space_group_name_H-M   'P 1'
#
loop_
_entity.id
_entity.type
_entity.pdbx_description
1 polymer ?
#
loop_
_entity_poly.entity_id
_entity_poly.type
_entity_poly.pdbx_seq_one_letter_code
_entity_poly.pdbx_strand_id
1 'polypeptide(L)'
;VDEEQGTGLDLVAATETFFSDSGLLSKARNFEFRPEQQQMAVAVAKALKGSEHLIVEAGTGVGKSLAYLIPAIFHAVNQNKKAVVSTHTINLQEQLTEKDLPMLKQVLPVEFSFTMLK
;
A
#
# COMPACT_ATOMS: atom_id res chain seq x y z
N VAL A 1 -6.72 -9.15 -27.90
CA VAL A 1 -7.48 -9.03 -26.64
C VAL A 1 -6.51 -9.44 -25.57
N ASP A 2 -6.22 -8.50 -24.68
CA ASP A 2 -4.98 -8.30 -23.91
C ASP A 2 -4.30 -9.55 -23.32
N GLU A 3 -3.09 -9.82 -23.81
CA GLU A 3 -2.08 -10.63 -23.14
C GLU A 3 -0.93 -9.71 -22.71
N GLU A 4 -1.06 -9.09 -21.53
CA GLU A 4 0.12 -8.60 -20.79
C GLU A 4 0.36 -9.53 -19.60
N GLN A 5 0.84 -10.74 -19.91
CA GLN A 5 1.53 -11.59 -18.96
C GLN A 5 2.94 -11.03 -18.75
N GLY A 6 3.04 -9.93 -18.00
CA GLY A 6 4.31 -9.47 -17.47
C GLY A 6 4.72 -10.37 -16.31
N THR A 7 5.95 -10.89 -16.36
CA THR A 7 6.65 -11.61 -15.28
C THR A 7 6.93 -10.68 -14.08
N GLY A 8 5.87 -10.10 -13.52
CA GLY A 8 5.88 -9.19 -12.39
C GLY A 8 5.20 -9.84 -11.18
N LEU A 9 5.57 -9.37 -10.00
CA LEU A 9 4.96 -9.75 -8.73
C LEU A 9 3.42 -9.73 -8.86
N ASP A 10 2.72 -10.84 -8.54
CA ASP A 10 1.25 -10.79 -8.48
C ASP A 10 0.83 -9.85 -7.36
N LEU A 11 0.41 -8.64 -7.73
CA LEU A 11 0.15 -7.53 -6.82
C LEU A 11 -0.81 -7.91 -5.68
N VAL A 12 -1.84 -8.69 -6.01
CA VAL A 12 -2.86 -9.08 -5.04
C VAL A 12 -2.28 -10.07 -4.04
N ALA A 13 -1.67 -11.16 -4.53
CA ALA A 13 -1.06 -12.17 -3.68
C ALA A 13 0.10 -11.61 -2.82
N ALA A 14 0.92 -10.73 -3.40
CA ALA A 14 2.00 -10.05 -2.67
C ALA A 14 1.46 -9.16 -1.55
N THR A 15 0.39 -8.40 -1.82
CA THR A 15 -0.27 -7.54 -0.84
C THR A 15 -0.88 -8.37 0.28
N GLU A 16 -1.63 -9.42 -0.07
CA GLU A 16 -2.27 -10.32 0.89
C GLU A 16 -1.23 -10.98 1.82
N THR A 17 -0.15 -11.50 1.24
CA THR A 17 0.96 -12.11 1.98
C THR A 17 1.63 -11.10 2.91
N PHE A 18 1.84 -9.86 2.46
CA PHE A 18 2.50 -8.82 3.24
C PHE A 18 1.76 -8.49 4.55
N PHE A 19 0.42 -8.46 4.50
CA PHE A 19 -0.45 -8.18 5.64
C PHE A 19 -0.89 -9.41 6.43
N SER A 20 -0.50 -10.63 6.00
CA SER A 20 -0.82 -11.85 6.73
C SER A 20 -0.14 -11.90 8.11
N ASP A 21 -0.64 -12.77 8.98
CA ASP A 21 -0.09 -13.06 10.30
C ASP A 21 1.38 -13.55 10.28
N SER A 22 1.82 -14.07 9.14
CA SER A 22 3.17 -14.58 8.85
C SER A 22 3.94 -13.70 7.84
N GLY A 23 3.36 -12.56 7.45
CA GLY A 23 3.92 -11.64 6.46
C GLY A 23 5.12 -10.84 6.96
N LEU A 24 5.72 -10.00 6.11
CA LEU A 24 6.85 -9.15 6.50
C LEU A 24 6.50 -8.17 7.62
N LEU A 25 5.24 -7.70 7.70
CA LEU A 25 4.78 -6.85 8.80
C LEU A 25 4.80 -7.55 10.14
N SER A 26 4.65 -8.89 10.18
CA SER A 26 4.67 -9.67 11.43
C SER A 26 5.96 -9.52 12.23
N LYS A 27 7.05 -9.12 11.56
CA LYS A 27 8.36 -8.91 12.18
C LYS A 27 8.51 -7.55 12.89
N ALA A 28 7.56 -6.63 12.72
CA ALA A 28 7.59 -5.34 13.39
C ALA A 28 7.26 -5.50 14.88
N ARG A 29 7.99 -4.79 15.76
CA ARG A 29 7.88 -4.93 17.24
C ARG A 29 6.47 -4.77 17.81
N ASN A 30 5.59 -4.03 17.14
CA ASN A 30 4.21 -3.75 17.56
C ASN A 30 3.19 -4.22 16.53
N PHE A 31 3.49 -5.30 15.81
CA PHE A 31 2.56 -5.87 14.84
C PHE A 31 1.34 -6.46 15.54
N GLU A 32 0.17 -6.14 15.00
CA GLU A 32 -1.10 -6.76 15.35
C GLU A 32 -1.78 -7.09 14.02
N PHE A 33 -2.11 -8.37 13.82
CA PHE A 33 -2.86 -8.78 12.64
C PHE A 33 -4.28 -8.21 12.71
N ARG A 34 -4.67 -7.45 11.67
CA ARG A 34 -5.99 -6.81 11.55
C ARG A 34 -6.64 -7.27 10.24
N PRO A 35 -7.63 -8.19 10.29
CA PRO A 35 -8.29 -8.70 9.08
C PRO A 35 -8.86 -7.58 8.19
N GLU A 36 -9.43 -6.53 8.78
CA GLU A 36 -10.03 -5.41 8.05
C GLU A 36 -8.97 -4.60 7.28
N GLN A 37 -7.76 -4.49 7.85
CA GLN A 37 -6.63 -3.83 7.17
C GLN A 37 -6.18 -4.63 5.96
N GLN A 38 -6.06 -5.95 6.09
CA GLN A 38 -5.71 -6.84 4.98
C GLN A 38 -6.80 -6.81 3.90
N GLN A 39 -8.08 -6.87 4.29
CA GLN A 39 -9.21 -6.79 3.36
C GLN A 39 -9.18 -5.49 2.56
N MET A 40 -8.98 -4.35 3.23
CA MET A 40 -8.83 -3.05 2.56
C MET A 40 -7.64 -3.06 1.59
N ALA A 41 -6.48 -3.56 2.01
CA ALA A 41 -5.28 -3.58 1.17
C ALA A 41 -5.46 -4.45 -0.08
N VAL A 42 -6.08 -5.63 0.07
CA VAL A 42 -6.42 -6.52 -1.04
C VAL A 42 -7.43 -5.86 -1.99
N ALA A 43 -8.44 -5.15 -1.46
CA ALA A 43 -9.39 -4.42 -2.29
C ALA A 43 -8.69 -3.33 -3.11
N VAL A 44 -7.78 -2.56 -2.50
CA VAL A 44 -6.97 -1.54 -3.21
C VAL A 44 -6.10 -2.19 -4.28
N ALA A 45 -5.42 -3.30 -3.97
CA ALA A 45 -4.59 -4.03 -4.94
C ALA A 45 -5.40 -4.51 -6.16
N LYS A 46 -6.61 -5.06 -5.93
CA LYS A 46 -7.51 -5.50 -7.01
C LYS A 46 -7.95 -4.32 -7.87
N ALA A 47 -8.38 -3.21 -7.27
CA ALA A 47 -8.80 -2.02 -7.99
C ALA A 47 -7.65 -1.42 -8.84
N LEU A 48 -6.43 -1.35 -8.30
CA LEU A 48 -5.25 -0.89 -9.05
C LEU A 48 -4.91 -1.84 -10.21
N LYS A 49 -4.95 -3.16 -9.99
CA LYS A 49 -4.71 -4.17 -11.04
C LYS A 49 -5.76 -4.09 -12.15
N GLY A 50 -7.02 -3.89 -11.80
CA GLY A 50 -8.15 -3.78 -12.72
C GLY A 50 -8.34 -2.39 -13.35
N SER A 51 -7.58 -1.38 -12.92
CA SER A 51 -7.83 0.03 -13.28
C SER A 51 -9.25 0.51 -12.94
N GLU A 52 -9.78 0.08 -11.79
CA GLU A 52 -11.14 0.37 -11.33
C GLU A 52 -11.15 1.42 -10.20
N HIS A 53 -12.29 2.08 -10.02
CA HIS A 53 -12.51 2.97 -8.87
C HIS A 53 -12.99 2.17 -7.65
N LEU A 54 -12.42 2.48 -6.48
CA LEU A 54 -12.77 1.87 -5.21
C LEU A 54 -13.13 2.93 -4.18
N ILE A 55 -14.25 2.71 -3.49
CA ILE A 55 -14.65 3.47 -2.31
C ILE A 55 -14.57 2.53 -1.11
N VAL A 56 -13.87 2.95 -0.06
CA VAL A 56 -13.75 2.18 1.19
C VAL A 56 -14.12 3.08 2.35
N GLU A 57 -15.05 2.62 3.19
CA GLU A 57 -15.23 3.15 4.53
C GLU A 57 -14.38 2.33 5.50
N ALA A 58 -13.53 3.00 6.27
CA ALA A 58 -12.67 2.34 7.23
C ALA A 58 -12.61 3.15 8.52
N GLY A 59 -12.83 2.49 9.66
CA GLY A 59 -12.84 3.10 10.99
C GLY A 59 -11.48 3.72 11.38
N THR A 60 -11.45 4.58 12.39
CA THR A 60 -10.17 5.09 12.93
C THR A 60 -9.33 3.95 13.52
N GLY A 61 -8.00 4.07 13.51
CA GLY A 61 -7.11 3.06 14.11
C GLY A 61 -6.85 1.78 13.30
N VAL A 62 -7.60 1.49 12.23
CA VAL A 62 -7.41 0.28 11.41
C VAL A 62 -6.16 0.25 10.54
N GLY A 63 -5.32 1.30 10.59
CA GLY A 63 -4.10 1.38 9.78
C GLY A 63 -4.33 1.64 8.29
N LYS A 64 -5.33 2.46 7.95
CA LYS A 64 -5.73 2.84 6.58
C LYS A 64 -4.55 3.28 5.70
N SER A 65 -3.63 4.07 6.25
CA SER A 65 -2.46 4.57 5.51
C SER A 65 -1.66 3.45 4.88
N LEU A 66 -1.28 2.46 5.67
CA LEU A 66 -0.52 1.30 5.18
C LEU A 66 -1.34 0.51 4.15
N ALA A 67 -2.63 0.33 4.41
CA ALA A 67 -3.52 -0.45 3.54
C ALA A 67 -3.62 0.11 2.12
N TYR A 68 -3.57 1.43 1.92
CA TYR A 68 -3.50 2.00 0.56
C TYR A 68 -2.07 2.21 0.07
N LEU A 69 -1.10 2.53 0.93
CA LEU A 69 0.26 2.85 0.50
C LEU A 69 1.01 1.64 -0.06
N ILE A 70 0.96 0.50 0.62
CA ILE A 70 1.72 -0.69 0.24
C ILE A 70 1.32 -1.21 -1.15
N PRO A 71 0.03 -1.51 -1.43
CA PRO A 71 -0.36 -1.92 -2.77
C PRO A 71 -0.12 -0.82 -3.82
N ALA A 72 -0.25 0.47 -3.47
CA ALA A 72 0.07 1.55 -4.40
C ALA A 72 1.56 1.61 -4.77
N ILE A 73 2.47 1.41 -3.80
CA ILE A 73 3.92 1.37 -4.03
C ILE A 73 4.27 0.15 -4.88
N PHE A 74 3.80 -1.05 -4.53
CA PHE A 74 4.05 -2.25 -5.32
C PHE A 74 3.54 -2.11 -6.76
N HIS A 75 2.35 -1.57 -6.94
CA HIS A 75 1.79 -1.32 -8.27
C HIS A 75 2.62 -0.29 -9.04
N ALA A 76 2.95 0.84 -8.42
CA ALA A 76 3.73 1.92 -9.04
C ALA A 76 5.12 1.45 -9.49
N VAL A 77 5.83 0.71 -8.63
CA VAL A 77 7.16 0.16 -8.95
C VAL A 77 7.06 -0.87 -10.08
N ASN A 78 6.12 -1.83 -9.99
CA ASN A 78 5.98 -2.88 -11.00
C ASN A 78 5.57 -2.33 -12.37
N GLN A 79 4.77 -1.27 -12.40
CA GLN A 79 4.27 -0.65 -13.63
C GLN A 79 5.13 0.52 -14.11
N ASN A 80 6.21 0.86 -13.39
CA ASN A 80 7.02 2.05 -13.61
C ASN A 80 6.16 3.35 -13.72
N LYS A 81 5.15 3.45 -12.85
CA LYS A 81 4.20 4.56 -12.75
C LYS A 81 4.40 5.35 -11.45
N LYS A 82 3.71 6.48 -11.34
CA LYS A 82 3.66 7.28 -10.09
C LYS A 82 2.34 7.00 -9.37
N ALA A 83 2.42 6.79 -8.05
CA ALA A 83 1.26 6.84 -7.17
C ALA A 83 1.11 8.26 -6.61
N VAL A 84 -0.11 8.80 -6.64
CA VAL A 84 -0.44 10.10 -6.02
C VAL A 84 -1.43 9.84 -4.90
N VAL A 85 -1.09 10.34 -3.71
CA VAL A 85 -1.97 10.27 -2.53
C VAL A 85 -2.41 11.68 -2.18
N SER A 86 -3.72 11.89 -2.14
CA SER A 86 -4.32 13.15 -1.70
C SER A 86 -4.98 12.94 -0.34
N THR A 87 -4.77 13.88 0.58
CA THR A 87 -5.32 13.85 1.93
C THR A 87 -5.82 15.23 2.34
N HIS A 88 -6.65 15.29 3.38
CA HIS A 88 -7.44 16.46 3.72
C HIS A 88 -6.62 17.62 4.33
N THR A 89 -5.55 17.34 5.06
CA THR A 89 -4.80 18.37 5.81
C THR A 89 -3.29 18.24 5.63
N ILE A 90 -2.56 19.34 5.84
CA ILE A 90 -1.08 19.37 5.82
C ILE A 90 -0.51 18.40 6.85
N ASN A 91 -1.05 18.38 8.08
CA ASN A 91 -0.60 17.47 9.14
C ASN A 91 -0.70 15.99 8.74
N LEU A 92 -1.73 15.60 7.96
CA LEU A 92 -1.83 14.24 7.43
C LEU A 92 -0.77 13.97 6.36
N GLN A 93 -0.43 14.95 5.52
CA GLN A 93 0.67 14.83 4.54
C GLN A 93 2.03 14.68 5.22
N GLU A 94 2.28 15.47 6.26
CA GLU A 94 3.48 15.39 7.10
C GLU A 94 3.57 14.02 7.78
N GLN A 95 2.46 13.49 8.32
CA GLN A 95 2.45 12.15 8.88
C GLN A 95 2.86 11.07 7.85
N LEU A 96 2.38 11.18 6.60
CA LEU A 96 2.79 10.25 5.56
C LEU A 96 4.27 10.38 5.22
N THR A 97 4.78 11.61 5.09
CA THR A 97 6.11 11.91 4.56
C THR A 97 7.24 11.81 5.58
N GLU A 98 6.96 12.08 6.85
CA GLU A 98 7.93 12.05 7.94
C GLU A 98 7.93 10.73 8.71
N LYS A 99 6.84 9.95 8.64
CA LYS A 99 6.69 8.71 9.42
C LYS A 99 6.40 7.50 8.54
N ASP A 100 5.25 7.48 7.86
CA ASP A 100 4.77 6.26 7.22
C ASP A 100 5.67 5.85 6.02
N LEU A 101 5.99 6.78 5.11
CA LEU A 101 6.82 6.52 3.93
C LEU A 101 8.29 6.22 4.28
N PRO A 102 8.97 6.96 5.19
CA PRO A 102 10.29 6.58 5.66
C PRO A 102 10.34 5.19 6.29
N MET A 103 9.33 4.84 7.10
CA MET A 103 9.23 3.50 7.69
C MET A 103 9.05 2.44 6.60
N LEU A 104 8.14 2.66 5.65
CA LEU A 104 7.92 1.76 4.52
C LEU A 104 9.19 1.55 3.69
N LYS A 105 10.00 2.59 3.50
CA LYS A 105 11.28 2.49 2.78
C LYS A 105 12.29 1.55 3.47
N GLN A 106 12.20 1.37 4.78
CA GLN A 106 13.09 0.47 5.52
C GLN A 106 12.62 -0.99 5.53
N VAL A 107 11.30 -1.22 5.40
CA VAL A 107 10.70 -2.56 5.56
C VAL A 107 10.29 -3.22 4.26
N LEU A 108 10.01 -2.43 3.21
CA LEU A 108 9.56 -2.96 1.93
C LEU A 108 10.75 -3.53 1.14
N PRO A 109 10.56 -4.69 0.47
CA PRO A 109 11.61 -5.31 -0.36
C PRO A 109 11.75 -4.64 -1.74
N VAL A 110 11.33 -3.38 -1.87
CA VAL A 110 11.35 -2.62 -3.13
C VAL A 110 11.88 -1.22 -2.87
N GLU A 111 12.69 -0.72 -3.81
CA GLU A 111 13.18 0.65 -3.78
C GLU A 111 12.13 1.61 -4.35
N PHE A 112 11.88 2.70 -3.62
CA PHE A 112 11.02 3.78 -4.11
C PHE A 112 11.47 5.15 -3.57
N SER A 113 11.02 6.19 -4.24
CA SER A 113 11.18 7.58 -3.83
C SER A 113 9.81 8.23 -3.64
N PHE A 114 9.76 9.28 -2.82
CA PHE A 114 8.55 10.04 -2.56
C PHE A 114 8.89 11.52 -2.40
N THR A 115 7.92 12.37 -2.67
CA THR A 115 8.00 13.81 -2.44
C THR A 115 6.63 14.33 -2.03
N MET A 116 6.62 15.40 -1.22
CA MET A 116 5.40 16.15 -0.93
C MET A 116 5.25 17.26 -1.97
N LEU A 117 4.04 17.41 -2.52
CA LEU A 117 3.70 18.55 -3.38
C LEU A 117 3.06 19.63 -2.52
N LYS A 118 3.52 20.87 -2.66
CA LYS A 118 2.99 22.05 -1.95
C LYS A 118 2.06 22.84 -2.84
#